data_AF-A0A432F731-F1
#
_entry.id   AF-A0A432F731-F1
#
_cell.length_a   1.000
_cell.length_b   1.000
_cell.length_c   1.000
_cell.angle_alpha   90.00
_cell.angle_beta   90.00
_cell.angle_gamma   90.00
#
_symmetry.space_group_name_H-M   'P 1'
#
loop_
_entity.id
_entity.type
_entity.pdbx_description
1 polymer ?
#
loop_
_entity_poly.entity_id
_entity_poly.type
_entity_poly.pdbx_seq_one_letter_code
_entity_poly.pdbx_strand_id
1 'polypeptide(L)'
;MLNAVNWEKFERAGLGSYKSSALSWMLHHAKIAWELLFRASVITILKQHGITKGTLVLDESDRARSKRTRFIHKAHKQKDKATGGYVNGQTIVLLLLVTETITFPVGFAFYMPDPVVSAWRKEDVCDFNIMLCILKLHTKLIYFIPKCLPSISRLD
;
A
#
# COMPACT_ATOMS: atom_id res chain seq x y z
N MET A 1 -18.80 3.89 -7.03
CA MET A 1 -18.17 4.64 -8.15
C MET A 1 -16.71 4.22 -8.24
N LEU A 2 -16.26 3.72 -9.40
CA LEU A 2 -14.90 3.19 -9.55
C LEU A 2 -13.87 4.33 -9.51
N ASN A 3 -12.97 4.27 -8.52
CA ASN A 3 -11.69 4.96 -8.46
C ASN A 3 -10.81 4.50 -9.64
N ALA A 4 -11.09 5.02 -10.82
CA ALA A 4 -10.27 4.91 -12.02
C ALA A 4 -9.82 6.32 -12.40
N VAL A 5 -8.53 6.50 -12.61
CA VAL A 5 -8.01 7.79 -13.07
C VAL A 5 -8.50 8.00 -14.49
N ASN A 6 -9.36 9.01 -14.70
CA ASN A 6 -9.83 9.39 -16.02
C ASN A 6 -8.89 10.45 -16.58
N TRP A 7 -8.00 10.03 -17.48
CA TRP A 7 -7.00 10.89 -18.12
C TRP A 7 -7.60 12.02 -18.94
N GLU A 8 -8.79 11.84 -19.51
CA GLU A 8 -9.50 12.89 -20.24
C GLU A 8 -10.00 13.99 -19.31
N LYS A 9 -10.31 13.68 -18.05
CA LYS A 9 -10.62 14.71 -17.04
C LYS A 9 -9.38 15.52 -16.70
N PHE A 10 -8.22 14.87 -16.58
CA PHE A 10 -6.94 15.55 -16.33
C PHE A 10 -6.54 16.46 -17.49
N GLU A 11 -6.66 15.97 -18.72
CA GLU A 11 -6.42 16.77 -19.93
C GLU A 11 -7.33 18.00 -19.99
N ARG A 12 -8.63 17.83 -19.71
CA ARG A 12 -9.59 18.94 -19.65
C ARG A 12 -9.26 19.96 -18.56
N ALA A 13 -8.91 19.51 -17.36
CA ALA A 13 -8.52 20.40 -16.27
C ALA A 13 -7.22 21.16 -16.59
N GLY A 14 -6.31 20.55 -17.34
CA GLY A 14 -5.10 21.18 -17.86
C GLY A 14 -5.29 22.00 -19.13
N LEU A 15 -6.55 22.26 -19.55
CA LEU A 15 -6.90 23.01 -20.78
C LEU A 15 -6.18 22.49 -22.04
N GLY A 16 -5.93 21.18 -22.11
CA GLY A 16 -5.24 20.55 -23.24
C GLY A 16 -3.71 20.69 -23.23
N SER A 17 -3.11 21.22 -22.16
CA SER A 17 -1.65 21.34 -22.04
C SER A 17 -0.94 19.99 -22.10
N TYR A 18 -1.58 18.93 -21.58
CA TYR A 18 -1.09 17.56 -21.65
C TYR A 18 -2.18 16.63 -22.17
N LYS A 19 -1.88 15.95 -23.28
CA LYS A 19 -2.78 14.93 -23.85
C LYS A 19 -2.89 13.73 -22.91
N SER A 20 -4.09 13.16 -22.82
CA SER A 20 -4.39 11.92 -22.10
C SER A 20 -3.43 10.77 -22.47
N SER A 21 -3.10 10.65 -23.76
CA SER A 21 -2.13 9.67 -24.26
C SER A 21 -0.73 9.89 -23.72
N ALA A 22 -0.27 11.14 -23.59
CA ALA A 22 1.03 11.47 -23.05
C ALA A 22 1.12 11.19 -21.54
N LEU A 23 0.07 11.52 -20.78
CA LEU A 23 -0.03 11.21 -19.36
C LEU A 23 -0.04 9.70 -19.09
N SER A 24 -0.81 8.96 -19.87
CA SER A 24 -0.82 7.49 -19.83
C SER A 24 0.55 6.93 -20.17
N TRP A 25 1.18 7.41 -21.24
CA TRP A 25 2.51 6.96 -21.66
C TRP A 25 3.56 7.20 -20.58
N MET A 26 3.58 8.40 -19.98
CA MET A 26 4.47 8.74 -18.87
C MET A 26 4.32 7.75 -17.72
N LEU A 27 3.11 7.44 -17.28
CA LEU A 27 2.92 6.55 -16.13
C LEU A 27 3.26 5.09 -16.40
N HIS A 28 3.08 4.64 -17.64
CA HIS A 28 3.37 3.26 -18.02
C HIS A 28 4.85 3.03 -18.37
N HIS A 29 5.56 4.05 -18.87
CA HIS A 29 6.89 3.88 -19.46
C HIS A 29 7.98 4.73 -18.81
N ALA A 30 7.65 5.80 -18.08
CA ALA A 30 8.67 6.59 -17.43
C ALA A 30 9.26 5.85 -16.23
N LYS A 31 10.58 6.02 -16.04
CA LYS A 31 11.30 5.50 -14.88
C LYS A 31 11.06 6.42 -13.68
N ILE A 32 9.85 6.37 -13.12
CA ILE A 32 9.45 7.19 -11.98
C ILE A 32 9.98 6.52 -10.70
N ALA A 33 10.73 7.28 -9.91
CA ALA A 33 11.20 6.85 -8.59
C ALA A 33 10.06 6.92 -7.56
N TRP A 34 9.05 6.06 -7.71
CA TRP A 34 7.82 6.05 -6.93
C TRP A 34 8.05 6.06 -5.42
N GLU A 35 9.07 5.33 -4.95
CA GLU A 35 9.42 5.29 -3.52
C GLU A 35 9.90 6.64 -3.00
N LEU A 36 10.74 7.34 -3.77
CA LEU A 36 11.23 8.67 -3.39
C LEU A 36 10.11 9.72 -3.44
N LEU A 37 9.26 9.65 -4.47
CA LEU A 37 8.11 10.54 -4.60
C LEU A 37 7.14 10.38 -3.41
N PHE A 38 6.84 9.14 -3.04
CA PHE A 38 5.98 8.83 -1.91
C PHE A 38 6.63 9.24 -0.57
N ARG A 39 7.94 9.01 -0.40
CA ARG A 39 8.65 9.50 0.79
C ARG A 39 8.60 11.02 0.88
N ALA A 40 8.85 11.73 -0.22
CA ALA A 40 8.83 13.18 -0.25
C ALA A 40 7.44 13.74 0.07
N SER A 41 6.36 13.12 -0.42
CA SER A 41 4.99 13.54 -0.10
C SER A 41 4.68 13.38 1.40
N VAL A 42 5.05 12.24 1.99
CA VAL A 42 4.90 12.00 3.44
C VAL A 42 5.66 13.03 4.26
N ILE A 43 6.92 13.31 3.93
CA ILE A 43 7.73 14.32 4.62
C ILE A 43 7.10 15.71 4.50
N THR A 44 6.55 16.04 3.33
CA THR A 44 5.90 17.33 3.09
C THR A 44 4.68 17.51 3.98
N ILE A 45 3.81 16.49 4.07
CA ILE A 45 2.62 16.51 4.92
C ILE A 45 3.03 16.64 6.40
N LEU A 46 4.01 15.85 6.86
CA LEU A 46 4.49 15.92 8.24
C LEU A 46 4.99 17.32 8.63
N LYS A 47 5.76 17.96 7.74
CA LYS A 47 6.28 19.32 7.96
C LYS A 47 5.17 20.37 7.92
N GLN A 48 4.26 20.28 6.95
CA GLN A 48 3.16 21.24 6.79
C GLN A 48 2.20 21.23 7.97
N HIS A 49 1.96 20.07 8.56
CA HIS A 49 1.05 19.93 9.70
C HIS A 49 1.76 19.91 11.07
N GLY A 50 3.09 20.08 11.12
CA GLY A 50 3.85 20.08 12.38
C GLY A 50 3.74 18.76 13.16
N ILE A 51 3.53 17.65 12.47
CA ILE A 51 3.24 16.36 13.10
C ILE A 51 4.52 15.74 13.65
N THR A 52 4.55 15.53 14.96
CA THR A 52 5.69 14.90 15.66
C THR A 52 5.35 13.55 16.28
N LYS A 53 4.05 13.25 16.47
CA LYS A 53 3.56 12.03 17.11
C LYS A 53 2.32 11.52 16.38
N GLY A 54 2.11 10.21 16.44
CA GLY A 54 0.93 9.55 15.88
C GLY A 54 1.00 8.04 16.12
N THR A 55 -0.11 7.36 15.86
CA THR A 55 -0.22 5.91 15.98
C THR A 55 -0.14 5.29 14.60
N LEU A 56 0.70 4.26 14.46
CA LEU A 56 0.77 3.47 13.23
C LEU A 56 -0.29 2.38 13.27
N VAL A 57 -1.12 2.34 12.23
CA VAL A 57 -2.21 1.37 12.07
C VAL A 57 -2.02 0.65 10.74
N LEU A 58 -2.22 -0.66 10.76
CA LEU A 58 -2.27 -1.46 9.53
C LEU A 58 -3.72 -1.56 9.08
N ASP A 59 -3.96 -1.24 7.81
CA ASP A 59 -5.24 -1.43 7.15
C ASP A 59 -5.05 -2.26 5.89
N GLU A 60 -6.03 -3.08 5.55
CA GLU A 60 -6.00 -3.92 4.35
C GLU A 60 -7.16 -3.59 3.43
N SER A 61 -6.86 -3.48 2.14
CA SER A 61 -7.87 -3.26 1.11
C SER A 61 -7.76 -4.33 0.03
N ASP A 62 -8.82 -5.13 -0.08
CA ASP A 62 -8.96 -6.14 -1.11
C ASP A 62 -9.59 -5.56 -2.36
N ARG A 63 -9.00 -5.85 -3.52
CA ARG A 63 -9.57 -5.48 -4.81
C ARG A 63 -9.72 -6.69 -5.71
N ALA A 64 -10.97 -7.02 -6.02
CA ALA A 64 -11.31 -8.05 -6.98
C ALA A 64 -10.72 -7.72 -8.37
N ARG A 65 -10.18 -8.76 -9.02
CA ARG A 65 -9.60 -8.74 -10.35
C ARG A 65 -10.28 -9.78 -11.23
N SER A 66 -9.97 -9.75 -12.52
CA SER A 66 -10.47 -10.76 -13.45
C SER A 66 -9.91 -12.14 -13.10
N LYS A 67 -10.71 -13.19 -13.32
CA LYS A 67 -10.29 -14.59 -13.17
C LYS A 67 -9.05 -14.92 -14.02
N ARG A 68 -8.81 -14.18 -15.12
CA ARG A 68 -7.68 -14.40 -16.05
C ARG A 68 -6.50 -13.45 -15.83
N THR A 69 -6.47 -12.67 -14.74
CA THR A 69 -5.36 -11.76 -14.46
C THR A 69 -4.06 -12.54 -14.23
N ARG A 70 -3.09 -12.39 -15.15
CA ARG A 70 -1.77 -13.05 -15.09
C ARG A 70 -0.61 -12.11 -14.72
N PHE A 71 -0.71 -10.83 -15.10
CA PHE A 71 0.42 -9.88 -15.04
C PHE A 71 0.38 -8.91 -13.86
N ILE A 72 -0.66 -8.97 -13.01
CA ILE A 72 -0.74 -8.11 -11.83
C ILE A 72 0.07 -8.75 -10.69
N HIS A 73 1.02 -7.99 -10.16
CA HIS A 73 1.91 -8.43 -9.09
C HIS A 73 1.13 -8.93 -7.86
N LYS A 74 1.44 -10.15 -7.39
CA LYS A 74 0.85 -10.77 -6.19
C LYS A 74 -0.68 -10.89 -6.21
N ALA A 75 -1.28 -10.98 -7.39
CA ALA A 75 -2.67 -11.40 -7.50
C ALA A 75 -2.82 -12.85 -7.00
N HIS A 76 -3.85 -13.11 -6.20
CA HIS A 76 -4.11 -14.43 -5.62
C HIS A 76 -5.60 -14.67 -5.39
N LYS A 77 -5.96 -15.93 -5.12
CA LYS A 77 -7.34 -16.32 -4.83
C LYS A 77 -7.73 -15.86 -3.43
N GLN A 78 -8.73 -15.00 -3.35
CA GLN A 78 -9.26 -14.40 -2.13
C GLN A 78 -10.69 -14.90 -1.91
N LYS A 79 -11.09 -15.05 -0.65
CA LYS A 79 -12.49 -15.33 -0.30
C LYS A 79 -13.28 -14.05 -0.44
N ASP A 80 -14.33 -14.08 -1.25
CA ASP A 80 -15.24 -12.97 -1.39
C ASP A 80 -16.18 -12.94 -0.18
N LYS A 81 -16.07 -11.90 0.64
CA LYS A 81 -16.85 -11.73 1.87
C LYS A 81 -18.34 -11.56 1.58
N ALA A 82 -18.71 -11.02 0.41
CA ALA A 82 -20.11 -10.76 0.06
C ALA A 82 -20.83 -12.02 -0.44
N THR A 83 -20.21 -12.79 -1.32
CA THR A 83 -20.83 -13.99 -1.92
C THR A 83 -20.49 -15.29 -1.19
N GLY A 84 -19.50 -15.27 -0.28
CA GLY A 84 -18.95 -16.48 0.33
C GLY A 84 -18.09 -17.33 -0.62
N GLY A 85 -18.01 -16.94 -1.90
CA GLY A 85 -17.23 -17.60 -2.93
C GLY A 85 -15.77 -17.19 -2.94
N TYR A 86 -15.10 -17.42 -4.06
CA TYR A 86 -13.72 -17.01 -4.27
C TYR A 86 -13.57 -16.16 -5.52
N VAL A 87 -12.79 -15.09 -5.41
CA VAL A 87 -12.41 -14.21 -6.51
C VAL A 87 -10.90 -14.17 -6.64
N ASN A 88 -10.41 -14.02 -7.86
CA ASN A 88 -9.00 -13.64 -8.03
C ASN A 88 -8.91 -12.15 -7.70
N GLY A 89 -7.98 -11.77 -6.83
CA GLY A 89 -7.89 -10.39 -6.37
C GLY A 89 -6.48 -10.03 -5.94
N GLN A 90 -6.36 -8.82 -5.40
CA GLN A 90 -5.09 -8.28 -4.92
C GLN A 90 -5.36 -7.54 -3.61
N THR A 91 -4.64 -7.91 -2.55
CA THR A 91 -4.68 -7.22 -1.26
C THR A 91 -3.53 -6.22 -1.22
N ILE A 92 -3.85 -4.96 -0.93
CA ILE A 92 -2.87 -3.97 -0.52
C ILE A 92 -2.98 -3.77 0.99
N VAL A 93 -1.86 -3.85 1.69
CA VAL A 93 -1.74 -3.51 3.11
C VAL A 93 -1.15 -2.12 3.18
N LEU A 94 -1.88 -1.19 3.79
CA LEU A 94 -1.49 0.18 4.03
C LEU A 94 -1.01 0.32 5.47
N LEU A 95 0.11 1.01 5.64
CA LEU A 95 0.55 1.50 6.93
C LEU A 95 0.09 2.95 7.04
N LEU A 96 -0.91 3.19 7.87
CA LEU A 96 -1.50 4.50 8.11
C LEU A 96 -0.87 5.14 9.34
N LEU A 97 -0.53 6.42 9.24
CA LEU A 97 -0.22 7.25 10.39
C LEU A 97 -1.49 7.99 10.79
N VAL A 98 -2.04 7.62 11.94
CA VAL A 98 -3.20 8.26 12.55
C VAL A 98 -2.71 9.31 13.54
N THR A 99 -3.08 10.56 13.30
CA THR A 99 -2.77 11.68 14.20
C THR A 99 -4.06 12.36 14.65
N GLU A 100 -3.96 13.30 15.59
CA GLU A 100 -5.13 14.05 16.07
C GLU A 100 -5.80 14.89 14.98
N THR A 101 -5.05 15.33 13.97
CA THR A 101 -5.55 16.22 12.91
C THR A 101 -5.87 15.49 11.62
N ILE A 102 -5.00 14.57 11.17
CA ILE A 102 -5.12 13.89 9.89
C ILE A 102 -4.70 12.43 9.97
N THR A 103 -5.25 11.61 9.08
CA THR A 103 -4.83 10.22 8.85
C THR A 103 -4.38 10.06 7.41
N PHE A 104 -3.18 9.52 7.19
CA PHE A 104 -2.65 9.33 5.84
C PHE A 104 -1.68 8.13 5.78
N PRO A 105 -1.51 7.51 4.59
CA PRO A 105 -0.60 6.39 4.43
C PRO A 105 0.86 6.85 4.45
N VAL A 106 1.68 6.14 5.23
CA VAL A 106 3.14 6.31 5.32
C VAL A 106 3.91 5.11 4.75
N GLY A 107 3.20 4.05 4.35
CA GLY A 107 3.76 2.89 3.69
C GLY A 107 2.67 2.03 3.06
N PHE A 108 3.06 1.17 2.12
CA PHE A 108 2.18 0.16 1.56
C PHE A 108 2.95 -1.08 1.10
N ALA A 109 2.27 -2.21 1.07
CA ALA A 109 2.80 -3.46 0.51
C ALA A 109 1.68 -4.28 -0.12
N PHE A 110 1.99 -4.99 -1.20
CA PHE A 110 1.09 -6.02 -1.73
C PHE A 110 1.27 -7.31 -0.95
N TYR A 111 0.18 -7.80 -0.36
CA TYR A 111 0.15 -9.06 0.37
C TYR A 111 -0.03 -10.25 -0.58
N MET A 112 0.65 -11.33 -0.25
CA MET A 112 0.49 -12.64 -0.88
C MET A 112 0.52 -13.68 0.23
N PRO A 113 -0.45 -14.62 0.27
CA PRO A 113 -0.44 -15.66 1.28
C PRO A 113 0.81 -16.52 1.14
N ASP A 114 1.41 -16.85 2.28
CA ASP A 114 2.60 -17.70 2.31
C ASP A 114 2.22 -19.10 1.77
N PRO A 115 2.90 -19.62 0.74
CA PRO A 115 2.55 -20.91 0.15
C PRO A 115 2.68 -22.06 1.14
N VAL A 116 3.61 -21.98 2.11
CA VAL A 116 3.79 -23.00 3.16
C VAL A 116 2.59 -23.00 4.09
N VAL A 117 2.20 -21.83 4.59
CA VAL A 117 1.00 -21.67 5.43
C VAL A 117 -0.27 -22.06 4.67
N SER A 118 -0.32 -21.78 3.37
CA SER A 118 -1.44 -22.16 2.51
C SER A 118 -1.52 -23.66 2.26
N ALA A 119 -0.38 -24.36 2.23
CA ALA A 119 -0.32 -25.82 2.18
C ALA A 119 -0.74 -26.43 3.52
N TRP A 120 -0.21 -25.90 4.62
CA TRP A 120 -0.57 -26.34 5.98
C TRP A 120 -2.07 -26.17 6.28
N ARG A 121 -2.69 -25.05 5.84
CA ARG A 121 -4.15 -24.83 5.96
C ARG A 121 -5.00 -25.83 5.17
N LYS A 122 -4.43 -26.51 4.17
CA LYS A 122 -5.14 -27.59 3.46
C LYS A 122 -5.00 -28.92 4.20
N GLU A 123 -3.99 -29.05 5.05
CA GLU A 123 -3.64 -30.27 5.77
C GLU A 123 -4.29 -30.33 7.16
N ASP A 124 -4.52 -29.21 7.86
CA ASP A 124 -5.15 -29.23 9.20
C ASP A 124 -6.10 -28.06 9.53
N VAL A 125 -7.16 -28.41 10.28
CA VAL A 125 -8.24 -27.58 10.82
C VAL A 125 -7.78 -26.89 12.10
N CYS A 126 -7.18 -25.68 12.05
CA CYS A 126 -7.13 -24.76 13.20
C CYS A 126 -6.62 -23.36 12.79
N ASP A 127 -7.36 -22.33 13.20
CA ASP A 127 -7.07 -20.92 12.95
C ASP A 127 -5.92 -20.40 13.81
N PHE A 128 -4.76 -20.14 13.21
CA PHE A 128 -3.78 -19.18 13.74
C PHE A 128 -3.05 -18.49 12.57
N ASN A 129 -3.28 -17.18 12.40
CA ASN A 129 -2.23 -16.16 12.37
C ASN A 129 -2.55 -14.91 11.53
N ILE A 130 -2.79 -13.82 12.23
CA ILE A 130 -2.44 -12.44 11.83
C ILE A 130 -1.00 -12.09 12.30
N MET A 131 -0.44 -12.82 13.27
CA MET A 131 0.83 -12.47 13.94
C MET A 131 2.08 -12.56 13.05
N LEU A 132 2.12 -13.49 12.09
CA LEU A 132 3.30 -13.70 11.24
C LEU A 132 3.50 -12.59 10.21
N CYS A 133 2.43 -11.89 9.80
CA CYS A 133 2.52 -10.75 8.89
C CYS A 133 3.05 -9.50 9.63
N ILE A 134 2.70 -9.34 10.90
CA ILE A 134 3.18 -8.25 11.77
C ILE A 134 4.70 -8.36 12.00
N LEU A 135 5.23 -9.57 12.23
CA LEU A 135 6.67 -9.79 12.48
C LEU A 135 7.57 -9.45 11.27
N LYS A 136 7.11 -9.71 10.03
CA LYS A 136 7.83 -9.31 8.80
C LYS A 136 7.76 -7.80 8.52
N LEU A 137 6.72 -7.11 8.99
CA LEU A 137 6.60 -5.65 8.94
C LEU A 137 7.46 -4.97 10.01
N HIS A 138 7.47 -5.50 11.24
CA HIS A 138 8.30 -4.99 12.34
C HIS A 138 9.79 -5.01 12.03
N THR A 139 10.30 -6.09 11.43
CA THR A 139 11.73 -6.19 11.09
C THR A 139 12.18 -5.19 10.03
N LYS A 140 11.30 -4.76 9.09
CA LYS A 140 11.63 -3.67 8.15
C LYS A 140 11.47 -2.27 8.77
N LEU A 141 10.51 -2.08 9.67
CA LEU A 141 10.26 -0.79 10.34
C LEU A 141 11.36 -0.40 11.33
N ILE A 142 11.94 -1.37 12.06
CA ILE A 142 13.05 -1.12 12.99
C ILE A 142 14.29 -0.57 12.25
N TYR A 143 14.50 -0.92 10.98
CA TYR A 143 15.58 -0.32 10.17
C TYR A 143 15.18 0.98 9.46
N PHE A 144 13.89 1.32 9.39
CA PHE A 144 13.38 2.49 8.66
C PHE A 144 13.25 3.73 9.54
N ILE A 145 12.77 3.60 10.78
CA ILE A 145 12.61 4.72 11.73
C ILE A 145 13.95 5.34 12.17
N PRO A 146 15.01 4.58 12.56
CA PRO A 146 16.24 5.20 13.07
C PRO A 146 17.08 5.88 11.98
N LYS A 147 16.80 5.63 10.68
CA LYS A 147 17.50 6.31 9.57
C LYS A 147 16.84 7.63 9.15
N CYS A 148 15.63 7.92 9.62
CA CYS A 148 14.91 9.17 9.32
C CYS A 148 14.97 10.21 10.45
N LEU A 149 15.51 9.85 11.63
CA LEU A 149 15.85 10.79 12.70
C LEU A 149 17.38 10.93 12.78
N PRO A 150 17.99 11.96 12.18
CA PRO A 150 19.37 12.29 12.51
C PRO A 150 19.40 12.82 13.95
N SER A 151 20.17 12.12 14.79
CA SER A 151 20.68 12.56 16.11
C SER A 151 19.69 13.16 17.11
N ILE A 152 19.17 12.31 18.00
CA ILE A 152 19.09 12.70 19.42
C ILE A 152 20.07 11.78 20.15
N SER A 153 21.11 12.43 20.62
CA SER A 153 22.23 11.93 21.40
C SER A 153 21.77 11.13 22.62
N ARG A 154 22.61 10.16 23.01
CA ARG A 154 22.78 9.73 24.40
C ARG A 154 22.70 10.96 25.32
N LEU A 155 22.04 10.83 26.45
CA LEU A 155 22.54 11.20 27.77
C LEU A 155 21.48 10.78 28.80
N ASP A 156 21.97 9.97 29.75
CA ASP A 156 21.47 9.63 31.08
C ASP A 156 20.23 8.71 31.24
#